data_AF-A0AA96QK13-F1
#
_entry.id   AF-A0AA96QK13-F1
#
_cell.length_a   1.000
_cell.length_b   1.000
_cell.length_c   1.000
_cell.angle_alpha   90.00
_cell.angle_beta   90.00
_cell.angle_gamma   90.00
#
_symmetry.space_group_name_H-M   'P 1'
#
loop_
_entity.id
_entity.type
_entity.pdbx_description
1 polymer ?
#
loop_
_entity_poly.entity_id
_entity_poly.type
_entity_poly.pdbx_seq_one_letter_code
_entity_poly.pdbx_strand_id
1 'polypeptide(L)'
;MPRKHSPAGMGAGVCLVILSPLVLPSSANAGDAPQYTDTATGIVYEDLDQDDEHDEGEPGVSGVSVSNGREVVRTDDDGRYSLGVTDETILFVTKPAGYMVPVNDVQLPQFYYLHYPNGTPVELEYGGIEPTGPLPDSVDFALHEQEESDEFEALVFADPQTRNLGELEDFRTDVVQELKGSDAEFGMTVGDLVNDPLDLFPRHNEIVAEIGVPWWNMPGNHDMNYDAADDRYATETYKRVYGPTTYSADYGQVHFVNMDNVDYFGQTPDGENGRYRGYLNPEQLEWLRNDLAHVPADKLIMISTHIPLRTDAIGGDNVNTVNLEELFEVLEGREHLYSVSGHDTSNSWQKYIGAEGG
;
A
#
# COMPACT_ATOMS: atom_id res chain seq x y z
N MET A 1 -67.81 -35.16 -28.78
CA MET A 1 -68.02 -36.43 -28.05
C MET A 1 -67.23 -36.39 -26.76
N PRO A 2 -67.87 -36.45 -25.59
CA PRO A 2 -67.22 -36.33 -24.30
C PRO A 2 -66.84 -37.72 -23.72
N ARG A 3 -65.73 -37.81 -23.00
CA ARG A 3 -65.44 -38.90 -22.04
C ARG A 3 -65.01 -38.22 -20.74
N LYS A 4 -65.93 -38.13 -19.77
CA LYS A 4 -66.21 -39.07 -18.68
C LYS A 4 -65.28 -38.88 -17.49
N HIS A 5 -65.84 -38.25 -16.46
CA HIS A 5 -65.42 -38.25 -15.06
C HIS A 5 -65.45 -39.64 -14.43
N SER A 6 -64.54 -39.90 -13.46
CA SER A 6 -64.74 -40.65 -12.20
C SER A 6 -63.41 -40.74 -11.42
N PRO A 7 -63.39 -41.00 -10.09
CA PRO A 7 -63.16 -39.93 -9.11
C PRO A 7 -62.03 -40.22 -8.09
N ALA A 8 -61.76 -39.19 -7.29
CA ALA A 8 -61.26 -39.16 -5.90
C ALA A 8 -60.49 -40.38 -5.36
N GLY A 9 -59.18 -40.20 -5.17
CA GLY A 9 -58.38 -40.90 -4.18
C GLY A 9 -57.97 -39.92 -3.09
N MET A 10 -58.50 -40.11 -1.87
CA MET A 10 -58.00 -39.48 -0.65
C MET A 10 -56.60 -40.04 -0.35
N GLY A 11 -55.56 -39.26 -0.61
CA GLY A 11 -54.20 -39.52 -0.12
C GLY A 11 -53.93 -38.64 1.08
N ALA A 12 -53.79 -39.24 2.26
CA ALA A 12 -53.27 -38.57 3.44
C ALA A 12 -51.82 -38.15 3.19
N GLY A 13 -51.61 -36.87 2.85
CA GLY A 13 -50.29 -36.27 2.78
C GLY A 13 -49.74 -36.10 4.20
N VAL A 14 -48.86 -37.01 4.62
CA VAL A 14 -47.96 -36.78 5.75
C VAL A 14 -47.05 -35.64 5.34
N CYS A 15 -47.21 -34.47 5.99
CA CYS A 15 -46.30 -33.35 5.84
C CYS A 15 -45.00 -33.73 6.56
N LEU A 16 -44.04 -34.29 5.81
CA LEU A 16 -42.69 -34.49 6.29
C LEU A 16 -42.03 -33.10 6.35
N VAL A 17 -42.00 -32.49 7.54
CA VAL A 17 -41.16 -31.32 7.80
C VAL A 17 -39.72 -31.81 7.75
N ILE A 18 -39.06 -31.64 6.61
CA ILE A 18 -37.61 -31.71 6.54
C ILE A 18 -37.13 -30.45 7.25
N LEU A 19 -36.78 -30.60 8.53
CA LEU A 19 -35.92 -29.65 9.23
C LEU A 19 -34.56 -29.69 8.53
N SER A 20 -34.39 -28.87 7.50
CA SER A 20 -33.06 -28.49 7.05
C SER A 20 -32.35 -27.89 8.26
N PRO A 21 -31.15 -28.35 8.62
CA PRO A 21 -30.37 -27.65 9.62
C PRO A 21 -30.16 -26.24 9.07
N LEU A 22 -30.70 -25.25 9.80
CA LEU A 22 -30.36 -23.86 9.60
C LEU A 22 -28.86 -23.78 9.93
N VAL A 23 -28.02 -23.87 8.89
CA VAL A 23 -26.63 -23.47 8.99
C VAL A 23 -26.70 -21.96 9.17
N LEU A 24 -26.68 -21.54 10.43
CA LEU A 24 -26.38 -20.16 10.77
C LEU A 24 -25.06 -19.85 10.07
N PRO A 25 -24.96 -18.77 9.26
CA PRO A 25 -23.66 -18.33 8.80
C PRO A 25 -22.82 -18.15 10.07
N SER A 26 -21.71 -18.88 10.14
CA SER A 26 -20.69 -18.65 11.15
C SER A 26 -20.40 -17.17 11.10
N SER A 27 -20.61 -16.49 12.23
CA SER A 27 -20.10 -15.16 12.49
C SER A 27 -18.70 -15.09 11.89
N ALA A 28 -18.48 -14.14 10.99
CA ALA A 28 -17.16 -13.79 10.50
C ALA A 28 -16.29 -13.61 11.74
N ASN A 29 -15.28 -14.47 11.89
CA ASN A 29 -14.26 -14.27 12.90
C ASN A 29 -13.67 -12.88 12.64
N ALA A 30 -13.70 -12.02 13.65
CA ALA A 30 -12.64 -11.03 13.79
C ALA A 30 -11.33 -11.80 13.58
N GLY A 31 -10.57 -11.45 12.54
CA GLY A 31 -9.40 -12.22 12.11
C GLY A 31 -8.50 -12.49 13.31
N ASP A 32 -8.14 -13.76 13.51
CA ASP A 32 -7.24 -14.14 14.60
C ASP A 32 -5.99 -13.24 14.54
N ALA A 33 -5.57 -12.71 15.70
CA ALA A 33 -4.36 -11.89 15.78
C ALA A 33 -3.18 -12.70 15.19
N PRO A 34 -2.25 -12.07 14.47
CA PRO A 34 -1.15 -12.79 13.86
C PRO A 34 -0.34 -13.46 14.96
N GLN A 35 0.00 -14.73 14.75
CA GLN A 35 0.87 -15.44 15.67
C GLN A 35 2.32 -15.07 15.34
N TYR A 36 2.80 -13.97 15.94
CA TYR A 36 4.19 -13.53 15.81
C TYR A 36 5.15 -14.65 16.22
N THR A 37 6.16 -14.88 15.39
CA THR A 37 7.18 -15.92 15.57
C THR A 37 8.40 -15.39 16.33
N ASP A 38 8.64 -14.07 16.24
CA ASP A 38 9.72 -13.38 16.95
C ASP A 38 9.30 -11.94 17.32
N THR A 39 10.20 -11.19 17.96
CA THR A 39 10.01 -9.78 18.31
C THR A 39 11.20 -8.97 17.82
N ALA A 40 10.95 -8.06 16.88
CA ALA A 40 11.92 -7.07 16.46
C ALA A 40 12.05 -5.97 17.50
N THR A 41 13.29 -5.55 17.73
CA THR A 41 13.64 -4.37 18.52
C THR A 41 14.57 -3.50 17.70
N GLY A 42 14.56 -2.20 17.98
CA GLY A 42 15.37 -1.26 17.24
C GLY A 42 15.40 0.13 17.84
N ILE A 43 16.17 1.01 17.23
CA ILE A 43 16.18 2.44 17.51
C ILE A 43 15.87 3.24 16.25
N VAL A 44 15.05 4.27 16.40
CA VAL A 44 14.99 5.38 15.44
C VAL A 44 15.88 6.49 15.99
N TYR A 45 16.83 6.96 15.21
CA TYR A 45 17.86 7.89 15.66
C TYR A 45 18.07 9.04 14.67
N GLU A 46 18.59 10.15 15.17
CA GLU A 46 19.02 11.26 14.34
C GLU A 46 20.44 10.98 13.86
N ASP A 47 20.55 10.67 12.57
CA ASP A 47 21.82 10.45 11.89
C ASP A 47 22.44 11.81 11.56
N LEU A 48 23.45 12.17 12.35
CA LEU A 48 24.05 13.50 12.39
C LEU A 48 25.13 13.68 11.33
N ASP A 49 25.76 12.61 10.87
CA ASP A 49 26.81 12.66 9.85
C ASP A 49 26.45 12.02 8.50
N GLN A 50 25.22 11.49 8.41
CA GLN A 50 24.56 10.98 7.22
C GLN A 50 25.26 9.75 6.64
N ASP A 51 25.63 8.81 7.51
CA ASP A 51 26.29 7.56 7.13
C ASP A 51 25.42 6.30 7.26
N ASP A 52 24.16 6.46 7.70
CA ASP A 52 23.16 5.43 7.91
C ASP A 52 23.51 4.40 9.01
N GLU A 53 24.52 4.64 9.86
CA GLU A 53 24.90 3.81 11.00
C GLU A 53 24.63 4.51 12.34
N HIS A 54 24.05 3.81 13.34
CA HIS A 54 23.79 4.43 14.65
C HIS A 54 25.10 4.54 15.46
N ASP A 55 25.60 5.76 15.56
CA ASP A 55 26.94 6.04 16.08
C ASP A 55 26.95 6.56 17.54
N GLU A 56 28.11 6.50 18.21
CA GLU A 56 28.22 7.01 19.58
C GLU A 56 28.05 8.54 19.62
N GLY A 57 26.91 8.99 20.13
CA GLY A 57 26.58 10.41 20.27
C GLY A 57 25.33 10.83 19.50
N GLU A 58 24.82 9.94 18.65
CA GLU A 58 23.59 10.15 17.91
C GLU A 58 22.37 9.87 18.79
N PRO A 59 21.50 10.87 18.97
CA PRO A 59 20.35 10.74 19.87
C PRO A 59 19.25 9.90 19.22
N GLY A 60 18.55 9.11 20.04
CA GLY A 60 17.30 8.50 19.62
C GLY A 60 16.21 9.56 19.40
N VAL A 61 15.37 9.36 18.39
CA VAL A 61 14.23 10.23 18.09
C VAL A 61 12.97 9.68 18.74
N SER A 62 12.45 10.42 19.70
CA SER A 62 11.29 10.00 20.49
C SER A 62 9.97 10.21 19.75
N GLY A 63 9.01 9.31 20.01
CA GLY A 63 7.67 9.40 19.46
C GLY A 63 7.65 9.33 17.94
N VAL A 64 8.45 8.48 17.31
CA VAL A 64 8.31 8.14 15.88
C VAL A 64 7.42 6.91 15.77
N SER A 65 6.49 6.90 14.81
CA SER A 65 5.66 5.71 14.56
C SER A 65 6.48 4.65 13.81
N VAL A 66 6.48 3.43 14.33
CA VAL A 66 7.08 2.25 13.70
C VAL A 66 6.01 1.19 13.54
N SER A 67 5.99 0.50 12.39
CA SER A 67 4.97 -0.48 12.06
C SER A 67 5.54 -1.78 11.51
N ASN A 68 4.82 -2.88 11.72
CA ASN A 68 5.03 -4.18 11.08
C ASN A 68 4.01 -4.45 9.95
N GLY A 69 3.32 -3.42 9.47
CA GLY A 69 2.25 -3.54 8.47
C GLY A 69 0.85 -3.78 9.05
N ARG A 70 0.72 -3.90 10.37
CA ARG A 70 -0.59 -4.00 11.07
C ARG A 70 -0.63 -3.20 12.35
N GLU A 71 0.32 -3.44 13.25
CA GLU A 71 0.47 -2.70 14.50
C GLU A 71 1.29 -1.43 14.24
N VAL A 72 1.04 -0.40 15.04
CA VAL A 72 1.85 0.82 15.08
C VAL A 72 2.23 1.09 16.54
N VAL A 73 3.52 1.25 16.80
CA VAL A 73 4.06 1.65 18.11
C VAL A 73 4.78 2.99 17.98
N ARG A 74 4.95 3.70 19.10
CA ARG A 74 5.73 4.93 19.17
C ARG A 74 7.05 4.64 19.87
N THR A 75 8.15 5.19 19.34
CA THR A 75 9.44 5.10 20.00
C THR A 75 9.41 5.78 21.37
N ASP A 76 10.18 5.25 22.32
CA ASP A 76 10.32 5.84 23.66
C ASP A 76 11.22 7.09 23.67
N ASP A 77 11.53 7.63 24.86
CA ASP A 77 12.37 8.83 25.01
C ASP A 77 13.81 8.64 24.47
N ASP A 78 14.28 7.40 24.35
CA ASP A 78 15.59 7.02 23.81
C ASP A 78 15.49 6.52 22.36
N GLY A 79 14.35 6.73 21.68
CA GLY A 79 14.14 6.32 20.29
C GLY A 79 13.87 4.82 20.09
N ARG A 80 13.69 4.04 21.16
CA ARG A 80 13.60 2.57 21.07
C ARG A 80 12.18 2.11 20.78
N TYR A 81 12.05 1.00 20.05
CA TYR A 81 10.76 0.36 19.79
C TYR A 81 10.84 -1.17 19.89
N SER A 82 9.68 -1.81 19.96
CA SER A 82 9.55 -3.27 19.89
C SER A 82 8.23 -3.67 19.22
N LEU A 83 8.28 -4.60 18.27
CA LEU A 83 7.13 -5.07 17.49
C LEU A 83 7.22 -6.59 17.26
N GLY A 84 6.08 -7.25 17.25
CA GLY A 84 6.01 -8.65 16.83
C GLY A 84 6.28 -8.78 15.33
N VAL A 85 6.96 -9.86 14.92
CA VAL A 85 7.22 -10.16 13.50
C VAL A 85 6.91 -11.62 13.18
N THR A 86 6.56 -11.87 11.93
CA THR A 86 6.50 -13.19 11.28
C THR A 86 7.62 -13.30 10.25
N ASP A 87 7.85 -14.50 9.70
CA ASP A 87 8.85 -14.74 8.66
C ASP A 87 8.58 -14.02 7.31
N GLU A 88 7.49 -13.26 7.18
CA GLU A 88 7.15 -12.44 6.00
C GLU A 88 6.68 -11.05 6.49
N THR A 89 7.53 -10.32 7.19
CA THR A 89 7.20 -8.99 7.76
C THR A 89 8.05 -7.88 7.13
N ILE A 90 7.43 -6.74 6.85
CA ILE A 90 8.14 -5.50 6.52
C ILE A 90 7.99 -4.56 7.70
N LEU A 91 9.10 -4.23 8.36
CA LEU A 91 9.15 -3.20 9.39
C LEU A 91 9.40 -1.87 8.72
N PHE A 92 8.74 -0.80 9.13
CA PHE A 92 8.96 0.53 8.56
C PHE A 92 8.61 1.64 9.52
N VAL A 93 9.20 2.82 9.28
CA VAL A 93 8.89 4.04 10.03
C VAL A 93 7.96 4.95 9.23
N THR A 94 7.01 5.58 9.93
CA THR A 94 6.36 6.78 9.40
C THR A 94 7.38 7.89 9.50
N LYS A 95 7.88 8.36 8.35
CA LYS A 95 8.77 9.51 8.27
C LYS A 95 8.09 10.70 9.00
N PRO A 96 8.64 11.24 10.10
CA PRO A 96 7.98 12.30 10.86
C PRO A 96 8.21 13.68 10.22
N ALA A 97 7.32 14.64 10.48
CA ALA A 97 7.53 16.02 10.07
C ALA A 97 8.79 16.61 10.73
N GLY A 98 9.51 17.46 10.00
CA GLY A 98 10.79 18.05 10.43
C GLY A 98 12.01 17.11 10.32
N TYR A 99 11.83 15.93 9.74
CA TYR A 99 12.92 14.99 9.46
C TYR A 99 12.86 14.52 8.01
N MET A 100 13.83 13.75 7.56
CA MET A 100 13.79 12.90 6.38
C MET A 100 14.42 11.56 6.68
N VAL A 101 13.98 10.54 5.94
CA VAL A 101 14.70 9.27 5.87
C VAL A 101 15.81 9.38 4.82
N PRO A 102 16.90 8.61 4.94
CA PRO A 102 17.90 8.51 3.90
C PRO A 102 17.31 8.10 2.56
N VAL A 103 18.02 8.40 1.47
CA VAL A 103 17.68 7.93 0.13
C VAL A 103 18.86 7.22 -0.49
N ASN A 104 18.61 6.23 -1.33
CA ASN A 104 19.68 5.59 -2.09
C ASN A 104 20.10 6.42 -3.33
N ASP A 105 21.06 5.92 -4.10
CA ASP A 105 21.62 6.57 -5.29
C ASP A 105 20.58 6.91 -6.39
N VAL A 106 19.38 6.34 -6.32
CA VAL A 106 18.26 6.60 -7.23
C VAL A 106 17.06 7.26 -6.52
N GLN A 107 17.33 8.01 -5.44
CA GLN A 107 16.35 8.83 -4.72
C GLN A 107 15.19 8.04 -4.10
N LEU A 108 15.33 6.73 -3.89
CA LEU A 108 14.31 5.94 -3.21
C LEU A 108 14.51 6.03 -1.69
N PRO A 109 13.47 6.41 -0.91
CA PRO A 109 13.50 6.46 0.55
C PRO A 109 13.88 5.11 1.20
N GLN A 110 14.77 5.13 2.19
CA GLN A 110 15.25 3.98 2.96
C GLN A 110 14.60 3.96 4.35
N PHE A 111 13.32 3.59 4.42
CA PHE A 111 12.49 3.71 5.63
C PHE A 111 11.97 2.36 6.16
N TYR A 112 12.47 1.25 5.62
CA TYR A 112 11.95 -0.08 5.90
C TYR A 112 13.05 -1.14 6.01
N TYR A 113 12.72 -2.24 6.67
CA TYR A 113 13.50 -3.46 6.76
C TYR A 113 12.63 -4.66 6.37
N LEU A 114 13.14 -5.49 5.46
CA LEU A 114 12.48 -6.74 5.05
C LEU A 114 12.92 -7.87 5.98
N HIS A 115 12.00 -8.47 6.71
CA HIS A 115 12.22 -9.69 7.48
C HIS A 115 11.62 -10.90 6.74
N TYR A 116 12.45 -11.51 5.88
CA TYR A 116 12.12 -12.67 5.04
C TYR A 116 13.24 -13.72 5.18
N PRO A 117 13.40 -14.37 6.35
CA PRO A 117 14.54 -15.26 6.62
C PRO A 117 14.70 -16.39 5.61
N ASN A 118 13.60 -16.83 4.99
CA ASN A 118 13.58 -17.89 3.98
C ASN A 118 13.35 -17.37 2.55
N GLY A 119 13.21 -16.05 2.35
CA GLY A 119 12.81 -15.43 1.09
C GLY A 119 11.35 -15.73 0.72
N THR A 120 10.91 -15.22 -0.43
CA THR A 120 9.60 -15.53 -1.00
C THR A 120 9.52 -17.03 -1.35
N PRO A 121 8.50 -17.77 -0.89
CA PRO A 121 8.46 -19.25 -1.01
C PRO A 121 7.92 -19.75 -2.36
N VAL A 122 7.82 -18.89 -3.36
CA VAL A 122 7.34 -19.18 -4.71
C VAL A 122 8.32 -18.65 -5.75
N GLU A 123 8.44 -19.37 -6.86
CA GLU A 123 9.21 -18.91 -8.03
C GLU A 123 8.34 -17.93 -8.83
N LEU A 124 8.88 -16.73 -9.08
CA LEU A 124 8.20 -15.67 -9.83
C LEU A 124 9.08 -15.24 -11.00
N GLU A 125 8.48 -14.87 -12.14
CA GLU A 125 9.17 -14.47 -13.37
C GLU A 125 10.20 -13.36 -13.12
N TYR A 126 9.84 -12.36 -12.33
CA TYR A 126 10.71 -11.22 -11.98
C TYR A 126 11.40 -11.39 -10.61
N GLY A 127 11.26 -12.57 -10.01
CA GLY A 127 11.78 -12.95 -8.70
C GLY A 127 11.07 -12.25 -7.53
N GLY A 128 11.03 -12.92 -6.39
CA GLY A 128 10.57 -12.34 -5.11
C GLY A 128 11.71 -11.75 -4.28
N ILE A 129 11.45 -11.55 -2.99
CA ILE A 129 12.42 -11.16 -1.96
C ILE A 129 13.39 -12.32 -1.71
N GLU A 130 14.69 -12.05 -1.81
CA GLU A 130 15.75 -13.00 -1.49
C GLU A 130 15.80 -13.28 0.04
N PRO A 131 16.32 -14.44 0.48
CA PRO A 131 16.46 -14.74 1.91
C PRO A 131 17.29 -13.68 2.65
N THR A 132 16.67 -13.02 3.62
CA THR A 132 17.30 -11.94 4.41
C THR A 132 18.18 -12.47 5.55
N GLY A 133 18.07 -13.77 5.85
CA GLY A 133 18.67 -14.38 7.03
C GLY A 133 17.84 -14.13 8.30
N PRO A 134 18.34 -14.59 9.47
CA PRO A 134 17.63 -14.42 10.74
C PRO A 134 17.44 -12.93 11.08
N LEU A 135 16.46 -12.64 11.93
CA LEU A 135 16.24 -11.30 12.47
C LEU A 135 17.54 -10.81 13.14
N PRO A 136 18.03 -9.59 12.82
CA PRO A 136 19.21 -9.03 13.47
C PRO A 136 18.90 -8.65 14.93
N ASP A 137 19.96 -8.41 15.72
CA ASP A 137 19.84 -7.99 17.12
C ASP A 137 19.12 -6.63 17.27
N SER A 138 19.25 -5.76 16.26
CA SER A 138 18.59 -4.46 16.16
C SER A 138 18.20 -4.17 14.71
N VAL A 139 17.02 -3.59 14.52
CA VAL A 139 16.56 -3.03 13.24
C VAL A 139 16.45 -1.52 13.43
N ASP A 140 17.42 -0.79 12.92
CA ASP A 140 17.54 0.65 13.23
C ASP A 140 17.14 1.50 12.02
N PHE A 141 16.59 2.69 12.28
CA PHE A 141 16.14 3.61 11.25
C PHE A 141 16.76 5.00 11.48
N ALA A 142 17.60 5.41 10.53
CA ALA A 142 18.17 6.75 10.49
C ALA A 142 17.13 7.79 10.08
N LEU A 143 17.25 8.99 10.66
CA LEU A 143 16.54 10.19 10.26
C LEU A 143 17.50 11.38 10.22
N HIS A 144 17.36 12.26 9.24
CA HIS A 144 18.06 13.55 9.22
C HIS A 144 17.07 14.65 9.55
N GLU A 145 17.41 15.55 10.48
CA GLU A 145 16.60 16.73 10.73
C GLU A 145 16.60 17.65 9.49
N GLN A 146 15.42 18.19 9.15
CA GLN A 146 15.31 19.21 8.12
C GLN A 146 14.29 20.28 8.49
N GLU A 147 14.50 21.50 8.01
CA GLU A 147 13.48 22.53 8.07
C GLU A 147 12.39 22.23 7.02
N GLU A 148 11.13 22.15 7.47
CA GLU A 148 9.97 21.96 6.58
C GLU A 148 9.08 23.19 6.59
N SER A 149 8.67 23.62 5.41
CA SER A 149 7.68 24.67 5.24
C SER A 149 6.26 24.09 5.31
N ASP A 150 5.34 24.85 5.91
CA ASP A 150 3.89 24.57 5.83
C ASP A 150 3.33 24.83 4.42
N GLU A 151 4.07 25.56 3.58
CA GLU A 151 3.78 25.77 2.16
C GLU A 151 4.88 25.10 1.34
N PHE A 152 4.55 24.03 0.64
CA PHE A 152 5.49 23.21 -0.13
C PHE A 152 4.89 22.72 -1.44
N GLU A 153 5.74 22.32 -2.37
CA GLU A 153 5.35 21.66 -3.62
C GLU A 153 5.75 20.18 -3.57
N ALA A 154 4.87 19.31 -4.08
CA ALA A 154 5.15 17.90 -4.28
C ALA A 154 4.70 17.48 -5.68
N LEU A 155 5.47 16.61 -6.32
CA LEU A 155 5.15 16.08 -7.64
C LEU A 155 4.38 14.76 -7.50
N VAL A 156 3.34 14.57 -8.30
CA VAL A 156 2.58 13.31 -8.32
C VAL A 156 2.47 12.82 -9.75
N PHE A 157 3.00 11.63 -10.01
CA PHE A 157 2.78 10.87 -11.23
C PHE A 157 1.71 9.82 -11.00
N ALA A 158 0.88 9.63 -12.02
CA ALA A 158 -0.03 8.49 -12.13
C ALA A 158 0.21 7.86 -13.50
N ASP A 159 0.35 6.54 -13.52
CA ASP A 159 0.37 5.74 -14.73
C ASP A 159 1.46 6.12 -15.77
N PRO A 160 2.76 6.23 -15.41
CA PRO A 160 3.82 6.30 -16.42
C PRO A 160 3.74 5.15 -17.44
N GLN A 161 3.37 3.93 -17.00
CA GLN A 161 2.98 2.79 -17.84
C GLN A 161 3.94 2.48 -19.02
N THR A 162 5.24 2.64 -18.82
CA THR A 162 6.21 2.37 -19.88
C THR A 162 6.37 0.87 -20.12
N ARG A 163 6.32 0.43 -21.38
CA ARG A 163 6.38 -1.00 -21.76
C ARG A 163 7.76 -1.50 -22.16
N ASN A 164 8.69 -0.60 -22.44
CA ASN A 164 10.01 -0.93 -22.98
C ASN A 164 10.99 0.24 -22.79
N LEU A 165 12.26 -0.02 -23.05
CA LEU A 165 13.33 0.99 -22.95
C LEU A 165 13.10 2.22 -23.84
N GLY A 166 12.43 2.07 -25.00
CA GLY A 166 12.09 3.21 -25.86
C GLY A 166 11.09 4.15 -25.20
N GLU A 167 10.00 3.60 -24.67
CA GLU A 167 8.98 4.38 -23.93
C GLU A 167 9.56 5.01 -22.65
N LEU A 168 10.53 4.36 -21.99
CA LEU A 168 11.28 4.98 -20.90
C LEU A 168 12.09 6.19 -21.34
N GLU A 169 12.74 6.15 -22.51
CA GLU A 169 13.46 7.31 -23.04
C GLU A 169 12.52 8.45 -23.47
N ASP A 170 11.33 8.11 -23.98
CA ASP A 170 10.27 9.10 -24.25
C ASP A 170 9.80 9.74 -22.93
N PHE A 171 9.49 8.95 -21.90
CA PHE A 171 9.16 9.43 -20.56
C PHE A 171 10.26 10.32 -19.96
N ARG A 172 11.52 9.89 -20.10
CA ARG A 172 12.69 10.66 -19.67
C ARG A 172 12.74 12.03 -20.34
N THR A 173 12.55 12.07 -21.66
CA THR A 173 12.73 13.28 -22.48
C THR A 173 11.55 14.24 -22.35
N ASP A 174 10.33 13.73 -22.38
CA ASP A 174 9.11 14.53 -22.49
C ASP A 174 8.55 14.97 -21.13
N VAL A 175 8.83 14.21 -20.06
CA VAL A 175 8.30 14.49 -18.71
C VAL A 175 9.43 14.84 -17.75
N VAL A 176 10.36 13.91 -17.55
CA VAL A 176 11.36 14.03 -16.47
C VAL A 176 12.33 15.19 -16.69
N GLN A 177 12.84 15.40 -17.91
CA GLN A 177 13.79 16.51 -18.16
C GLN A 177 13.18 17.88 -17.86
N GLU A 178 11.88 18.07 -18.06
CA GLU A 178 11.19 19.34 -17.80
C GLU A 178 11.02 19.61 -16.29
N LEU A 179 11.13 18.58 -15.45
CA LEU A 179 11.00 18.67 -14.00
C LEU A 179 12.35 18.78 -13.28
N LYS A 180 13.47 18.78 -14.02
CA LYS A 180 14.81 18.92 -13.42
C LYS A 180 14.98 20.32 -12.84
N GLY A 181 15.36 20.37 -11.56
CA GLY A 181 15.46 21.63 -10.83
C GLY A 181 14.09 22.17 -10.40
N SER A 182 13.08 21.31 -10.30
CA SER A 182 11.83 21.62 -9.59
C SER A 182 12.11 22.07 -8.16
N ASP A 183 11.31 23.01 -7.65
CA ASP A 183 11.32 23.43 -6.25
C ASP A 183 10.47 22.48 -5.36
N ALA A 184 10.20 21.26 -5.85
CA ALA A 184 9.41 20.29 -5.11
C ALA A 184 10.28 19.64 -4.03
N GLU A 185 9.66 19.35 -2.88
CA GLU A 185 10.35 18.78 -1.72
C GLU A 185 10.49 17.25 -1.85
N PHE A 186 9.53 16.63 -2.54
CA PHE A 186 9.53 15.21 -2.88
C PHE A 186 8.58 14.98 -4.05
N GLY A 187 8.60 13.76 -4.59
CA GLY A 187 7.57 13.30 -5.51
C GLY A 187 7.07 11.91 -5.19
N MET A 188 6.02 11.51 -5.89
CA MET A 188 5.46 10.18 -5.75
C MET A 188 4.83 9.66 -7.05
N THR A 189 4.89 8.35 -7.25
CA THR A 189 4.12 7.65 -8.30
C THR A 189 3.01 6.82 -7.65
N VAL A 190 1.75 7.06 -8.04
CA VAL A 190 0.57 6.37 -7.48
C VAL A 190 0.17 5.13 -8.28
N GLY A 191 1.15 4.29 -8.59
CA GLY A 191 0.99 3.03 -9.31
C GLY A 191 1.17 3.11 -10.81
N ASP A 192 1.29 1.93 -11.40
CA ASP A 192 1.59 1.64 -12.79
C ASP A 192 2.88 2.32 -13.26
N LEU A 193 3.95 2.09 -12.50
CA LEU A 193 5.29 2.62 -12.79
C LEU A 193 5.75 2.13 -14.17
N VAL A 194 5.47 0.86 -14.47
CA VAL A 194 5.69 0.22 -15.77
C VAL A 194 4.41 -0.50 -16.19
N ASN A 195 4.32 -0.90 -17.46
CA ASN A 195 3.16 -1.64 -17.95
C ASN A 195 3.52 -3.11 -18.17
N ASP A 196 3.68 -3.84 -17.07
CA ASP A 196 3.97 -5.28 -16.91
C ASP A 196 5.45 -5.71 -16.79
N PRO A 197 6.42 -5.23 -17.61
CA PRO A 197 7.81 -5.63 -17.49
C PRO A 197 8.51 -5.07 -16.24
N LEU A 198 8.45 -5.80 -15.12
CA LEU A 198 9.02 -5.36 -13.84
C LEU A 198 10.56 -5.29 -13.85
N ASP A 199 11.22 -5.92 -14.84
CA ASP A 199 12.65 -5.78 -15.08
C ASP A 199 13.05 -4.35 -15.53
N LEU A 200 12.07 -3.50 -15.86
CA LEU A 200 12.27 -2.09 -16.17
C LEU A 200 12.36 -1.18 -14.93
N PHE A 201 11.99 -1.63 -13.72
CA PHE A 201 12.07 -0.81 -12.51
C PHE A 201 13.43 -0.13 -12.30
N PRO A 202 14.59 -0.80 -12.46
CA PRO A 202 15.89 -0.14 -12.26
C PRO A 202 16.07 1.07 -13.19
N ARG A 203 15.76 0.92 -14.49
CA ARG A 203 15.89 2.01 -15.45
C ARG A 203 14.86 3.11 -15.24
N HIS A 204 13.63 2.74 -14.86
CA HIS A 204 12.61 3.70 -14.44
C HIS A 204 13.11 4.57 -13.28
N ASN A 205 13.66 3.95 -12.24
CA ASN A 205 14.17 4.65 -11.05
C ASN A 205 15.35 5.58 -11.38
N GLU A 206 16.31 5.12 -12.18
CA GLU A 206 17.42 5.97 -12.66
C GLU A 206 16.92 7.22 -13.39
N ILE A 207 15.86 7.07 -14.19
CA ILE A 207 15.26 8.17 -14.95
C ILE A 207 14.56 9.14 -13.99
N VAL A 208 13.67 8.66 -13.12
CA VAL A 208 12.93 9.50 -12.16
C VAL A 208 13.89 10.22 -11.21
N ALA A 209 14.97 9.57 -10.77
CA ALA A 209 15.99 10.17 -9.91
C ALA A 209 16.66 11.41 -10.53
N GLU A 210 16.62 11.59 -11.86
CA GLU A 210 17.15 12.80 -12.49
C GLU A 210 16.41 14.08 -12.11
N ILE A 211 15.17 13.99 -11.60
CA ILE A 211 14.42 15.13 -11.05
C ILE A 211 15.18 15.72 -9.86
N GLY A 212 15.83 14.87 -9.06
CA GLY A 212 16.72 15.27 -7.96
C GLY A 212 16.04 15.43 -6.60
N VAL A 213 14.87 14.82 -6.41
CA VAL A 213 14.09 14.85 -5.15
C VAL A 213 13.75 13.41 -4.72
N PRO A 214 13.57 13.15 -3.41
CA PRO A 214 13.10 11.84 -2.92
C PRO A 214 11.80 11.39 -3.59
N TRP A 215 11.72 10.12 -3.98
CA TRP A 215 10.59 9.61 -4.75
C TRP A 215 9.90 8.40 -4.12
N TRP A 216 8.65 8.60 -3.69
CA TRP A 216 7.82 7.59 -3.05
C TRP A 216 7.01 6.83 -4.09
N ASN A 217 6.83 5.51 -3.90
CA ASN A 217 6.10 4.70 -4.86
C ASN A 217 4.99 3.89 -4.20
N MET A 218 4.00 3.54 -5.00
CA MET A 218 2.94 2.59 -4.69
C MET A 218 2.78 1.68 -5.91
N PRO A 219 2.46 0.38 -5.77
CA PRO A 219 2.20 -0.46 -6.93
C PRO A 219 0.86 -0.11 -7.57
N GLY A 220 0.74 -0.35 -8.87
CA GLY A 220 -0.52 -0.43 -9.58
C GLY A 220 -0.83 -1.82 -10.10
N ASN A 221 -1.90 -1.95 -10.89
CA ASN A 221 -2.32 -3.24 -11.40
C ASN A 221 -1.38 -3.78 -12.49
N HIS A 222 -0.44 -2.98 -12.99
CA HIS A 222 0.61 -3.39 -13.92
C HIS A 222 1.97 -3.65 -13.25
N ASP A 223 2.08 -3.41 -11.94
CA ASP A 223 3.31 -3.61 -11.16
C ASP A 223 3.31 -4.95 -10.38
N MET A 224 2.59 -5.94 -10.90
CA MET A 224 2.34 -7.24 -10.25
C MET A 224 3.01 -8.42 -10.98
N ASN A 225 3.42 -9.41 -10.21
CA ASN A 225 3.81 -10.74 -10.68
C ASN A 225 2.55 -11.52 -11.04
N TYR A 226 2.16 -11.46 -12.32
CA TYR A 226 0.94 -12.13 -12.74
C TYR A 226 1.01 -13.65 -12.56
N ASP A 227 2.19 -14.26 -12.55
CA ASP A 227 2.39 -15.70 -12.30
C ASP A 227 2.19 -16.11 -10.83
N ALA A 228 1.96 -15.15 -9.92
CA ALA A 228 1.43 -15.44 -8.59
C ALA A 228 0.01 -16.03 -8.67
N ALA A 229 -0.29 -16.96 -7.77
CA ALA A 229 -1.59 -17.62 -7.72
C ALA A 229 -2.73 -16.71 -7.19
N ASP A 230 -2.37 -15.73 -6.36
CA ASP A 230 -3.25 -14.78 -5.70
C ASP A 230 -2.45 -13.54 -5.26
N ASP A 231 -3.14 -12.60 -4.62
CA ASP A 231 -2.62 -11.33 -4.11
C ASP A 231 -1.35 -11.44 -3.24
N ARG A 232 -1.25 -12.51 -2.44
CA ARG A 232 -0.25 -12.61 -1.37
C ARG A 232 1.18 -12.37 -1.86
N TYR A 233 1.50 -12.90 -3.04
CA TYR A 233 2.82 -12.81 -3.65
C TYR A 233 2.85 -11.99 -4.94
N ALA A 234 1.74 -11.34 -5.31
CA ALA A 234 1.65 -10.56 -6.54
C ALA A 234 2.65 -9.39 -6.52
N THR A 235 2.88 -8.74 -5.39
CA THR A 235 3.76 -7.56 -5.32
C THR A 235 5.16 -7.86 -4.79
N GLU A 236 5.65 -9.10 -4.79
CA GLU A 236 6.95 -9.44 -4.16
C GLU A 236 8.15 -8.78 -4.85
N THR A 237 8.15 -8.69 -6.18
CA THR A 237 9.14 -7.93 -6.93
C THR A 237 9.11 -6.44 -6.57
N TYR A 238 7.91 -5.87 -6.44
CA TYR A 238 7.73 -4.48 -6.00
C TYR A 238 8.28 -4.30 -4.58
N LYS A 239 7.89 -5.16 -3.63
CA LYS A 239 8.33 -5.08 -2.23
C LYS A 239 9.84 -5.19 -2.08
N ARG A 240 10.48 -6.02 -2.91
CA ARG A 240 11.95 -6.12 -2.95
C ARG A 240 12.61 -4.79 -3.32
N VAL A 241 12.01 -4.02 -4.24
CA VAL A 241 12.62 -2.80 -4.78
C VAL A 241 12.21 -1.54 -3.99
N TYR A 242 10.96 -1.45 -3.56
CA TYR A 242 10.36 -0.24 -3.00
C TYR A 242 9.87 -0.37 -1.55
N GLY A 243 9.82 -1.58 -1.01
CA GLY A 243 9.40 -1.85 0.37
C GLY A 243 7.88 -2.02 0.55
N PRO A 244 7.29 -1.51 1.64
CA PRO A 244 5.89 -1.78 1.95
C PRO A 244 4.93 -1.21 0.88
N THR A 245 3.81 -1.89 0.65
CA THR A 245 2.74 -1.43 -0.27
C THR A 245 1.68 -0.57 0.44
N THR A 246 1.79 -0.45 1.76
CA THR A 246 0.92 0.38 2.60
C THR A 246 1.76 0.99 3.71
N TYR A 247 1.86 2.32 3.73
CA TYR A 247 2.72 3.07 4.65
C TYR A 247 2.30 4.54 4.71
N SER A 248 2.86 5.30 5.65
CA SER A 248 2.60 6.72 5.80
C SER A 248 3.86 7.55 5.97
N ALA A 249 3.75 8.85 5.69
CA ALA A 249 4.78 9.84 5.91
C ALA A 249 4.14 11.18 6.27
N ASP A 250 4.79 11.94 7.14
CA ASP A 250 4.40 13.30 7.49
C ASP A 250 5.31 14.30 6.78
N TYR A 251 4.74 15.32 6.15
CA TYR A 251 5.51 16.49 5.68
C TYR A 251 4.72 17.76 6.03
N GLY A 252 5.33 18.65 6.80
CA GLY A 252 4.64 19.80 7.38
C GLY A 252 3.35 19.38 8.12
N GLN A 253 2.23 20.01 7.76
CA GLN A 253 0.90 19.73 8.34
C GLN A 253 0.09 18.66 7.60
N VAL A 254 0.72 17.86 6.73
CA VAL A 254 0.04 16.81 5.96
C VAL A 254 0.54 15.43 6.39
N HIS A 255 -0.40 14.50 6.56
CA HIS A 255 -0.15 13.09 6.77
C HIS A 255 -0.51 12.33 5.48
N PHE A 256 0.51 11.90 4.76
CA PHE A 256 0.37 11.13 3.53
C PHE A 256 0.22 9.66 3.88
N VAL A 257 -0.78 9.01 3.29
CA VAL A 257 -1.10 7.60 3.49
C VAL A 257 -1.15 6.95 2.12
N ASN A 258 -0.20 6.06 1.84
CA ASN A 258 -0.21 5.26 0.62
C ASN A 258 -0.86 3.91 0.94
N MET A 259 -1.85 3.52 0.15
CA MET A 259 -2.59 2.26 0.31
C MET A 259 -2.77 1.58 -1.06
N ASP A 260 -1.98 0.55 -1.31
CA ASP A 260 -2.24 -0.39 -2.39
C ASP A 260 -3.65 -0.98 -2.23
N ASN A 261 -4.48 -0.81 -3.24
CA ASN A 261 -5.85 -1.32 -3.24
C ASN A 261 -6.14 -2.21 -4.43
N VAL A 262 -5.10 -2.76 -5.06
CA VAL A 262 -5.23 -3.76 -6.13
C VAL A 262 -5.30 -5.14 -5.48
N ASP A 263 -6.50 -5.69 -5.32
CA ASP A 263 -6.70 -7.05 -4.77
C ASP A 263 -6.72 -8.07 -5.91
N TYR A 264 -5.61 -8.81 -6.08
CA TYR A 264 -5.38 -9.73 -7.18
C TYR A 264 -5.88 -11.16 -6.93
N PHE A 265 -6.56 -11.74 -7.93
CA PHE A 265 -7.18 -13.06 -7.88
C PHE A 265 -6.41 -14.15 -8.66
N GLY A 266 -5.20 -13.86 -9.12
CA GLY A 266 -4.44 -14.77 -9.95
C GLY A 266 -4.78 -14.70 -11.43
N GLN A 267 -3.99 -15.43 -12.23
CA GLN A 267 -4.17 -15.51 -13.68
C GLN A 267 -5.53 -16.09 -14.05
N THR A 268 -6.06 -15.59 -15.16
CA THR A 268 -7.19 -16.24 -15.82
C THR A 268 -6.71 -17.47 -16.60
N PRO A 269 -7.56 -18.51 -16.78
CA PRO A 269 -7.17 -19.72 -17.51
C PRO A 269 -6.73 -19.51 -18.97
N ASP A 270 -7.04 -18.36 -19.56
CA ASP A 270 -6.64 -17.93 -20.90
C ASP A 270 -5.30 -17.18 -20.93
N GLY A 271 -4.65 -16.96 -19.77
CA GLY A 271 -3.29 -16.43 -19.68
C GLY A 271 -3.18 -14.92 -19.87
N GLU A 272 -4.23 -14.15 -19.59
CA GLU A 272 -4.15 -12.69 -19.49
C GLU A 272 -3.60 -12.26 -18.11
N ASN A 273 -3.42 -10.95 -17.88
CA ASN A 273 -2.89 -10.25 -16.69
C ASN A 273 -3.69 -10.48 -15.37
N GLY A 274 -4.40 -11.60 -15.29
CA GLY A 274 -5.26 -12.03 -14.20
C GLY A 274 -6.44 -11.10 -13.94
N ARG A 275 -7.18 -11.41 -12.88
CA ARG A 275 -8.30 -10.57 -12.43
C ARG A 275 -7.93 -9.92 -11.13
N TYR A 276 -8.34 -8.68 -10.95
CA TYR A 276 -8.25 -7.97 -9.69
C TYR A 276 -9.56 -7.24 -9.41
N ARG A 277 -9.63 -6.56 -8.27
CA ARG A 277 -10.62 -5.51 -7.97
C ARG A 277 -9.98 -4.40 -7.15
N GLY A 278 -10.61 -3.23 -7.10
CA GLY A 278 -10.28 -2.21 -6.10
C GLY A 278 -10.80 -2.64 -4.73
N TYR A 279 -9.92 -2.94 -3.77
CA TYR A 279 -10.31 -3.36 -2.43
C TYR A 279 -9.20 -3.07 -1.41
N LEU A 280 -9.60 -2.52 -0.26
CA LEU A 280 -8.70 -2.32 0.89
C LEU A 280 -8.89 -3.47 1.85
N ASN A 281 -7.87 -4.29 2.07
CA ASN A 281 -8.02 -5.48 2.90
C ASN A 281 -8.16 -5.11 4.40
N PRO A 282 -8.71 -6.02 5.24
CA PRO A 282 -8.94 -5.73 6.65
C PRO A 282 -7.67 -5.40 7.45
N GLU A 283 -6.52 -5.97 7.08
CA GLU A 283 -5.24 -5.72 7.75
C GLU A 283 -4.76 -4.29 7.45
N GLN A 284 -4.91 -3.81 6.21
CA GLN A 284 -4.61 -2.43 5.83
C GLN A 284 -5.52 -1.43 6.54
N LEU A 285 -6.81 -1.73 6.68
CA LEU A 285 -7.75 -0.88 7.41
C LEU A 285 -7.47 -0.89 8.93
N GLU A 286 -7.01 -2.01 9.48
CA GLU A 286 -6.57 -2.10 10.87
C GLU A 286 -5.28 -1.30 11.10
N TRP A 287 -4.30 -1.44 10.21
CA TRP A 287 -3.10 -0.60 10.19
C TRP A 287 -3.44 0.88 10.15
N LEU A 288 -4.33 1.31 9.24
CA LEU A 288 -4.73 2.70 9.11
C LEU A 288 -5.38 3.23 10.40
N ARG A 289 -6.22 2.43 11.07
CA ARG A 289 -6.78 2.82 12.39
C ARG A 289 -5.67 3.03 13.42
N ASN A 290 -4.68 2.14 13.46
CA ASN A 290 -3.58 2.21 14.41
C ASN A 290 -2.66 3.41 14.13
N ASP A 291 -2.37 3.69 12.86
CA ASP A 291 -1.57 4.83 12.45
C ASP A 291 -2.27 6.15 12.80
N LEU A 292 -3.52 6.30 12.38
CA LEU A 292 -4.33 7.48 12.65
C LEU A 292 -4.58 7.73 14.15
N ALA A 293 -4.50 6.70 15.01
CA ALA A 293 -4.59 6.89 16.47
C ALA A 293 -3.48 7.79 17.03
N HIS A 294 -2.37 7.95 16.31
CA HIS A 294 -1.24 8.81 16.66
C HIS A 294 -1.24 10.16 15.91
N VAL A 295 -2.19 10.39 15.00
CA VAL A 295 -2.25 11.58 14.14
C VAL A 295 -3.33 12.55 14.65
N PRO A 296 -3.03 13.83 14.91
CA PRO A 296 -4.01 14.83 15.33
C PRO A 296 -5.22 14.91 14.40
N ALA A 297 -6.43 15.01 14.97
CA ALA A 297 -7.71 14.93 14.22
C ALA A 297 -7.88 16.02 13.15
N ASP A 298 -7.24 17.17 13.36
CA ASP A 298 -7.23 18.36 12.50
C ASP A 298 -6.11 18.37 11.46
N LYS A 299 -5.24 17.35 11.42
CA LYS A 299 -4.22 17.23 10.38
C LYS A 299 -4.86 16.83 9.05
N LEU A 300 -4.37 17.39 7.93
CA LEU A 300 -4.80 16.96 6.59
C LEU A 300 -4.32 15.54 6.33
N ILE A 301 -5.24 14.63 6.02
CA ILE A 301 -4.91 13.27 5.57
C ILE A 301 -4.99 13.25 4.04
N MET A 302 -3.87 12.93 3.39
CA MET A 302 -3.81 12.72 1.95
C MET A 302 -3.66 11.23 1.66
N ILE A 303 -4.72 10.61 1.14
CA ILE A 303 -4.77 9.18 0.85
C ILE A 303 -4.46 8.94 -0.63
N SER A 304 -3.45 8.13 -0.91
CA SER A 304 -3.11 7.71 -2.26
C SER A 304 -3.48 6.25 -2.46
N THR A 305 -4.19 5.97 -3.55
CA THR A 305 -4.59 4.61 -3.96
C THR A 305 -4.38 4.45 -5.45
N HIS A 306 -4.06 3.27 -5.97
CA HIS A 306 -3.92 3.14 -7.42
C HIS A 306 -5.29 3.11 -8.12
N ILE A 307 -6.16 2.18 -7.74
CA ILE A 307 -7.56 2.16 -8.23
C ILE A 307 -8.33 3.30 -7.54
N PRO A 308 -9.11 4.12 -8.26
CA PRO A 308 -9.85 5.21 -7.65
C PRO A 308 -10.76 4.75 -6.50
N LEU A 309 -10.74 5.49 -5.38
CA LEU A 309 -11.75 5.31 -4.33
C LEU A 309 -13.16 5.43 -4.93
N ARG A 310 -13.35 6.44 -5.78
CA ARG A 310 -14.55 6.60 -6.59
C ARG A 310 -14.28 7.42 -7.87
N THR A 311 -14.78 6.97 -9.01
CA THR A 311 -14.80 7.68 -10.30
C THR A 311 -16.10 7.38 -11.07
N ASP A 312 -16.55 8.33 -11.89
CA ASP A 312 -17.61 8.13 -12.91
C ASP A 312 -17.07 8.31 -14.34
N ALA A 313 -15.76 8.53 -14.47
CA ALA A 313 -15.06 8.77 -15.72
C ALA A 313 -15.11 7.56 -16.66
N ILE A 314 -14.94 6.37 -16.08
CA ILE A 314 -14.94 5.08 -16.76
C ILE A 314 -15.95 4.18 -16.06
N GLY A 315 -16.68 3.37 -16.84
CA GLY A 315 -17.54 2.30 -16.31
C GLY A 315 -16.85 0.94 -16.38
N GLY A 316 -17.04 0.09 -15.35
CA GLY A 316 -16.49 -1.27 -15.31
C GLY A 316 -16.48 -1.83 -13.89
N ASP A 317 -16.21 -3.13 -13.75
CA ASP A 317 -16.27 -3.84 -12.46
C ASP A 317 -15.02 -3.61 -11.57
N ASN A 318 -13.97 -2.96 -12.08
CA ASN A 318 -12.66 -2.78 -11.41
C ASN A 318 -12.18 -1.34 -11.33
N VAL A 319 -13.01 -0.37 -11.71
CA VAL A 319 -12.61 1.05 -11.80
C VAL A 319 -12.77 1.81 -10.47
N ASN A 320 -13.30 1.15 -9.44
CA ASN A 320 -13.60 1.73 -8.13
C ASN A 320 -13.20 0.78 -7.00
N THR A 321 -12.80 1.34 -5.86
CA THR A 321 -12.67 0.59 -4.60
C THR A 321 -14.05 0.17 -4.09
N VAL A 322 -14.24 -1.13 -3.88
CA VAL A 322 -15.56 -1.72 -3.62
C VAL A 322 -16.01 -1.62 -2.15
N ASN A 323 -15.09 -1.48 -1.19
CA ASN A 323 -15.37 -1.40 0.24
C ASN A 323 -15.11 0.00 0.82
N LEU A 324 -15.41 1.03 0.04
CA LEU A 324 -15.22 2.43 0.43
C LEU A 324 -15.92 2.82 1.75
N GLU A 325 -17.07 2.18 2.07
CA GLU A 325 -17.78 2.42 3.33
C GLU A 325 -16.91 2.08 4.55
N GLU A 326 -16.11 1.00 4.50
CA GLU A 326 -15.22 0.60 5.60
C GLU A 326 -14.09 1.60 5.79
N LEU A 327 -13.58 2.20 4.71
CA LEU A 327 -12.60 3.29 4.81
C LEU A 327 -13.22 4.52 5.50
N PHE A 328 -14.48 4.87 5.19
CA PHE A 328 -15.15 5.99 5.86
C PHE A 328 -15.37 5.76 7.35
N GLU A 329 -15.60 4.52 7.78
CA GLU A 329 -15.64 4.19 9.21
C GLU A 329 -14.28 4.45 9.89
N VAL A 330 -13.16 4.18 9.21
CA VAL A 330 -11.82 4.46 9.74
C VAL A 330 -11.54 5.97 9.80
N LEU A 331 -12.02 6.72 8.81
CA LEU A 331 -11.80 8.17 8.69
C LEU A 331 -12.83 9.01 9.47
N GLU A 332 -13.76 8.39 10.19
CA GLU A 332 -14.79 9.10 10.93
C GLU A 332 -14.17 10.10 11.92
N GLY A 333 -14.66 11.35 11.89
CA GLY A 333 -14.16 12.44 12.73
C GLY A 333 -12.97 13.22 12.16
N ARG A 334 -12.46 12.85 10.97
CA ARG A 334 -11.48 13.64 10.21
C ARG A 334 -12.18 14.69 9.36
N GLU A 335 -11.76 15.95 9.47
CA GLU A 335 -12.37 17.07 8.73
C GLU A 335 -11.63 17.41 7.42
N HIS A 336 -10.35 17.06 7.33
CA HIS A 336 -9.48 17.42 6.22
C HIS A 336 -8.97 16.17 5.52
N LEU A 337 -9.64 15.81 4.44
CA LEU A 337 -9.35 14.62 3.64
C LEU A 337 -9.14 15.02 2.19
N TYR A 338 -8.07 14.52 1.59
CA TYR A 338 -7.82 14.59 0.17
C TYR A 338 -7.38 13.22 -0.33
N SER A 339 -7.72 12.87 -1.57
CA SER A 339 -7.24 11.63 -2.17
C SER A 339 -6.75 11.83 -3.59
N VAL A 340 -5.72 11.07 -3.95
CA VAL A 340 -5.21 11.00 -5.32
C VAL A 340 -5.15 9.54 -5.76
N SER A 341 -5.42 9.30 -7.05
CA SER A 341 -5.36 7.95 -7.61
C SER A 341 -4.99 7.93 -9.08
N GLY A 342 -4.42 6.80 -9.51
CA GLY A 342 -4.13 6.50 -10.91
C GLY A 342 -5.21 5.63 -11.55
N HIS A 343 -4.78 4.65 -12.36
CA HIS A 343 -5.55 3.60 -13.05
C HIS A 343 -6.44 4.13 -14.20
N ASP A 344 -7.09 5.27 -14.00
CA ASP A 344 -7.83 5.98 -15.03
C ASP A 344 -6.90 6.83 -15.90
N THR A 345 -6.41 6.23 -16.98
CA THR A 345 -5.55 6.90 -17.97
C THR A 345 -6.31 7.83 -18.93
N SER A 346 -7.63 7.98 -18.77
CA SER A 346 -8.45 8.70 -19.75
C SER A 346 -8.35 10.22 -19.60
N ASN A 347 -8.41 10.77 -18.37
CA ASN A 347 -8.32 12.20 -18.06
C ASN A 347 -8.03 12.44 -16.55
N SER A 348 -7.47 13.60 -16.18
CA SER A 348 -7.49 14.05 -14.77
C SER A 348 -8.89 14.54 -14.38
N TRP A 349 -9.48 13.95 -13.34
CA TRP A 349 -10.82 14.30 -12.85
C TRP A 349 -10.84 14.54 -11.34
N GLN A 350 -11.68 15.48 -10.90
CA GLN A 350 -11.96 15.72 -9.48
C GLN A 350 -13.36 15.21 -9.14
N LYS A 351 -13.48 14.46 -8.04
CA LYS A 351 -14.76 13.98 -7.51
C LYS A 351 -14.84 14.27 -6.01
N TYR A 352 -15.97 14.85 -5.60
CA TYR A 352 -16.30 15.03 -4.19
C TYR A 352 -17.09 13.81 -3.71
N ILE A 353 -16.66 13.21 -2.60
CA ILE A 353 -17.29 12.02 -2.01
C ILE A 353 -17.80 12.39 -0.61
N GLY A 354 -19.09 12.20 -0.36
CA GLY A 354 -19.75 12.62 0.90
C GLY A 354 -21.17 13.13 0.67
N ALA A 355 -21.76 13.82 1.65
CA ALA A 355 -23.14 14.33 1.60
C ALA A 355 -23.43 15.31 0.43
N GLU A 356 -22.38 15.85 -0.20
CA GLU A 356 -22.47 16.70 -1.40
C GLU A 356 -22.34 15.92 -2.72
N GLY A 357 -21.97 14.64 -2.66
CA GLY A 357 -21.79 13.73 -3.80
C GLY A 357 -23.07 13.02 -4.27
N GLY A 358 -24.22 13.26 -3.61
CA GLY A 358 -25.52 12.66 -3.92
C GLY A 358 -25.98 11.61 -2.92
#